data_AF-A0A329MP03-F1
#
_entry.id   AF-A0A329MP03-F1
#
_cell.length_a   1.000
_cell.length_b   1.000
_cell.length_c   1.000
_cell.angle_alpha   90.00
_cell.angle_beta   90.00
_cell.angle_gamma   90.00
#
_symmetry.space_group_name_H-M   'P 1'
#
loop_
_entity.id
_entity.type
_entity.pdbx_description
1 polymer ?
#
loop_
_entity_poly.entity_id
_entity_poly.type
_entity_poly.pdbx_seq_one_letter_code
_entity_poly.pdbx_strand_id
1 'polypeptide(L)'
;MGASGVIGCSLVEYLTQLPDWDIIGVSRRGAESYDKVRYIPVDLPDEADTQKKLGGLTEVTHIFYDSSYTCEAQLYAMNILWVAYYLSVMKTSSLNLSYYLPIRKRLSPIYN
;
A
#
# COMPACT_ATOMS: atom_id res chain seq x y z
N MET A 1 0.56 1.30 0.97
CA MET A 1 -0.56 1.54 0.03
C MET A 1 -1.86 1.50 0.82
N GLY A 2 -2.73 2.50 0.66
CA GLY A 2 -3.93 2.65 1.48
C GLY A 2 -3.68 3.35 2.83
N ALA A 3 -2.66 4.20 2.91
CA ALA A 3 -2.19 4.80 4.17
C ALA A 3 -3.24 5.67 4.89
N SER A 4 -4.25 6.18 4.17
CA SER A 4 -5.35 6.96 4.74
C SER A 4 -6.57 6.11 5.15
N GLY A 5 -6.49 4.78 5.07
CA GLY A 5 -7.52 3.86 5.56
C GLY A 5 -7.35 3.58 7.06
N VAL A 6 -8.36 2.96 7.70
CA VAL A 6 -8.35 2.69 9.15
C VAL A 6 -7.13 1.87 9.57
N ILE A 7 -6.82 0.79 8.84
CA ILE A 7 -5.65 -0.06 9.14
C ILE A 7 -4.34 0.62 8.70
N GLY A 8 -4.37 1.32 7.56
CA GLY A 8 -3.22 2.08 7.05
C GLY A 8 -2.75 3.18 8.01
N CYS A 9 -3.67 3.92 8.64
CA CYS A 9 -3.35 4.99 9.56
C CYS A 9 -2.67 4.46 10.83
N SER A 10 -3.25 3.43 11.45
CA SER A 10 -2.65 2.78 12.63
C SER A 10 -1.28 2.16 12.32
N LEU A 11 -1.07 1.63 11.11
CA LEU A 11 0.23 1.13 10.69
C LEU A 11 1.26 2.26 10.56
N VAL A 12 0.89 3.38 9.93
CA VAL A 12 1.77 4.56 9.83
C VAL A 12 2.11 5.07 11.23
N GLU A 13 1.13 5.21 12.12
CA GLU A 13 1.35 5.62 13.51
C GLU A 13 2.32 4.71 14.24
N TYR A 14 2.15 3.39 14.11
CA TYR A 14 3.05 2.40 14.72
C TYR A 14 4.47 2.49 14.16
N LEU A 15 4.64 2.50 12.84
CA LEU A 15 5.95 2.60 12.20
C LEU A 15 6.64 3.93 12.56
N THR A 16 5.88 4.99 12.81
CA THR A 16 6.42 6.28 13.22
C THR A 16 7.09 6.22 14.61
N GLN A 17 6.76 5.24 15.44
CA GLN A 17 7.39 5.06 16.76
C GLN A 17 8.71 4.26 16.69
N LEU A 18 9.02 3.65 15.56
CA LEU A 18 10.25 2.87 15.37
C LEU A 18 11.38 3.75 14.84
N PRO A 19 12.62 3.66 15.36
CA PRO A 19 13.70 4.57 15.01
C PRO A 19 14.16 4.47 13.55
N ASP A 20 14.09 3.27 12.94
CA ASP A 20 14.74 2.97 11.66
C ASP A 20 13.78 2.95 10.47
N TRP A 21 12.66 3.69 10.54
CA TRP A 21 11.63 3.68 9.50
C TRP A 21 11.36 5.07 8.92
N ASP A 22 11.68 5.21 7.63
CA ASP A 22 11.16 6.24 6.74
C ASP A 22 9.91 5.72 6.02
N ILE A 23 8.82 6.49 6.04
CA ILE A 23 7.49 6.02 5.67
C ILE A 23 6.98 6.78 4.45
N ILE A 24 6.58 6.06 3.41
CA ILE A 24 5.89 6.62 2.26
C ILE A 24 4.40 6.23 2.31
N GLY A 25 3.56 7.19 2.67
CA GLY A 25 2.12 7.05 2.69
C GLY A 25 1.51 7.22 1.30
N VAL A 26 0.92 6.17 0.74
CA VAL A 26 0.25 6.23 -0.57
C VAL A 26 -1.26 6.10 -0.41
N SER A 27 -2.00 7.10 -0.89
CA SER A 27 -3.46 7.09 -0.96
C SER A 27 -3.94 8.05 -2.05
N ARG A 28 -5.19 7.91 -2.53
CA ARG A 28 -5.74 8.82 -3.54
C ARG A 28 -5.90 10.25 -3.04
N ARG A 29 -6.39 10.40 -1.81
CA ARG A 29 -6.64 11.71 -1.18
C ARG A 29 -5.36 12.40 -0.72
N GLY A 30 -4.26 11.65 -0.58
CA GLY A 30 -3.06 12.13 0.09
C GLY A 30 -3.31 12.45 1.58
N ALA A 31 -2.31 13.05 2.21
CA ALA A 31 -2.38 13.72 3.50
C ALA A 31 -1.18 14.68 3.59
N GLU A 32 -1.12 15.51 4.63
CA GLU A 32 0.08 16.32 4.88
C GLU A 32 1.24 15.43 5.34
N SER A 33 2.43 15.70 4.82
CA SER A 33 3.66 15.01 5.25
C SER A 33 4.15 15.61 6.56
N TYR A 34 4.65 14.77 7.45
CA TYR A 34 5.13 15.18 8.77
C TYR A 34 6.23 14.23 9.26
N ASP A 35 7.19 14.75 10.02
CA ASP A 35 8.30 13.97 10.59
C ASP A 35 8.96 13.06 9.54
N LYS A 36 9.00 11.74 9.77
CA LYS A 36 9.51 10.72 8.83
C LYS A 36 8.45 10.12 7.89
N VAL A 37 7.30 10.76 7.74
CA VAL A 37 6.19 10.34 6.87
C VAL A 37 6.06 11.28 5.68
N ARG A 38 6.29 10.76 4.48
CA ARG A 38 6.04 11.43 3.19
C ARG A 38 4.79 10.87 2.54
N TYR A 39 3.78 11.71 2.31
CA TYR A 39 2.59 11.30 1.55
C TYR A 39 2.74 11.59 0.07
N ILE A 40 2.41 10.60 -0.77
CA ILE A 40 2.32 10.74 -2.22
C ILE A 40 0.88 10.41 -2.64
N PRO A 41 0.13 11.40 -3.17
CA PRO A 41 -1.21 11.14 -3.68
C PRO A 41 -1.13 10.34 -4.99
N VAL A 42 -1.65 9.12 -5.02
CA VAL A 42 -1.62 8.24 -6.20
C VAL A 42 -2.99 7.63 -6.43
N ASP A 43 -3.47 7.69 -7.67
CA ASP A 43 -4.59 6.88 -8.13
C ASP A 43 -4.09 5.50 -8.55
N LEU A 44 -4.13 4.57 -7.60
CA LEU A 44 -3.58 3.23 -7.77
C LEU A 44 -4.20 2.46 -8.97
N PRO A 45 -5.51 2.54 -9.24
CA PRO A 45 -6.11 2.02 -10.47
C PRO A 45 -5.66 2.70 -11.78
N ASP A 46 -4.96 3.82 -11.74
CA ASP A 46 -4.38 4.47 -12.93
C ASP A 46 -2.91 4.03 -13.07
N GLU A 47 -2.65 3.18 -14.08
CA GLU A 47 -1.31 2.67 -14.38
C GLU A 47 -0.31 3.78 -14.71
N ALA A 48 -0.73 4.81 -15.44
CA ALA A 48 0.14 5.91 -15.83
C ALA A 48 0.50 6.79 -14.62
N ASP A 49 -0.48 7.06 -13.74
CA ASP A 49 -0.25 7.80 -12.50
C ASP A 49 0.68 7.03 -11.56
N THR A 50 0.46 5.72 -11.44
CA THR A 50 1.27 4.81 -10.64
C THR A 50 2.71 4.77 -11.14
N GLN A 51 2.93 4.54 -12.44
CA GLN A 51 4.27 4.49 -13.01
C GLN A 51 5.01 5.81 -12.81
N LYS A 52 4.33 6.93 -13.07
CA LYS A 52 4.91 8.28 -12.95
C LYS A 52 5.35 8.60 -11.52
N LYS A 53 4.53 8.25 -10.53
CA LYS A 53 4.74 8.67 -9.13
C LYS A 53 5.52 7.65 -8.29
N LEU A 54 5.41 6.36 -8.61
CA LEU A 54 6.04 5.30 -7.82
C LEU A 54 7.24 4.67 -8.53
N GLY A 55 7.32 4.75 -9.86
CA GLY A 55 8.40 4.11 -10.64
C GLY A 55 9.80 4.66 -10.33
N GLY A 56 9.93 5.83 -9.71
CA GLY A 56 11.22 6.40 -9.30
C GLY A 56 11.64 6.09 -7.86
N LEU A 57 10.81 5.38 -7.08
CA LEU A 57 11.03 5.17 -5.64
C LEU A 57 12.01 4.02 -5.39
N THR A 58 13.30 4.28 -5.60
CA THR A 58 14.39 3.30 -5.46
C THR A 58 14.71 2.96 -4.00
N GLU A 59 14.31 3.81 -3.06
CA GLU A 59 14.57 3.68 -1.62
C GLU A 59 13.61 2.71 -0.90
N VAL A 60 12.54 2.27 -1.56
CA VAL A 60 11.49 1.44 -0.92
C VAL A 60 12.01 0.04 -0.66
N THR A 61 12.03 -0.38 0.61
CA THR A 61 12.46 -1.73 1.03
C THR A 61 11.29 -2.64 1.40
N HIS A 62 10.18 -2.06 1.88
CA HIS A 62 9.02 -2.81 2.37
C HIS A 62 7.72 -2.20 1.83
N ILE A 63 6.81 -3.06 1.34
CA ILE A 63 5.46 -2.64 0.93
C ILE A 63 4.43 -3.29 1.84
N PHE A 64 3.60 -2.44 2.45
CA PHE A 64 2.36 -2.82 3.12
C PHE A 64 1.18 -2.44 2.23
N TYR A 65 0.37 -3.41 1.84
CA TYR A 65 -0.82 -3.19 1.01
C TYR A 65 -2.09 -3.44 1.81
N ASP A 66 -2.78 -2.39 2.22
CA ASP A 66 -4.14 -2.49 2.69
C ASP A 66 -5.07 -1.87 1.66
N SER A 67 -5.98 -2.68 1.14
CA SER A 67 -6.94 -2.24 0.15
C SER A 67 -8.28 -2.90 0.43
N SER A 68 -9.14 -2.13 1.10
CA SER A 68 -10.50 -2.51 1.40
C SER A 68 -11.41 -2.25 0.19
N TYR A 69 -11.20 -2.96 -0.91
CA TYR A 69 -12.30 -3.08 -1.89
C TYR A 69 -13.27 -4.14 -1.36
N THR A 70 -14.46 -3.69 -1.00
CA THR A 70 -15.49 -4.50 -0.36
C THR A 70 -16.14 -5.48 -1.34
N CYS A 71 -15.87 -6.76 -1.08
CA CYS A 71 -16.76 -7.93 -1.18
C CYS A 71 -17.39 -8.41 -2.50
N GLU A 72 -16.95 -8.03 -3.69
CA GLU A 72 -17.24 -8.83 -4.90
C GLU A 72 -16.01 -9.60 -5.39
N ALA A 73 -16.20 -10.87 -5.79
CA ALA A 73 -15.13 -11.77 -6.25
C ALA A 73 -14.31 -11.18 -7.42
N GLN A 74 -14.95 -10.44 -8.34
CA GLN A 74 -14.28 -9.68 -9.40
C GLN A 74 -13.28 -8.64 -8.84
N LEU A 75 -13.63 -7.93 -7.75
CA LEU A 75 -12.72 -6.98 -7.13
C LEU A 75 -11.56 -7.67 -6.40
N TYR A 76 -11.69 -8.93 -5.97
CA TYR A 76 -10.54 -9.68 -5.43
C TYR A 76 -9.50 -10.03 -6.49
N ALA A 77 -9.94 -10.48 -7.67
CA ALA A 77 -9.04 -10.74 -8.79
C ALA A 77 -8.31 -9.44 -9.18
N MET A 78 -9.05 -8.33 -9.25
CA MET A 78 -8.47 -7.01 -9.49
C MET A 78 -7.47 -6.62 -8.39
N ASN A 79 -7.77 -6.83 -7.11
CA ASN A 79 -6.86 -6.51 -6.01
C ASN A 79 -5.53 -7.26 -6.12
N ILE A 80 -5.56 -8.54 -6.51
CA ILE A 80 -4.34 -9.34 -6.69
C ILE A 80 -3.55 -8.85 -7.90
N LEU A 81 -4.23 -8.55 -9.02
CA LEU A 81 -3.58 -8.01 -10.22
C LEU A 81 -2.93 -6.66 -9.95
N TRP A 82 -3.61 -5.78 -9.23
CA TRP A 82 -3.10 -4.48 -8.80
C TRP A 82 -1.86 -4.63 -7.92
N VAL A 83 -1.87 -5.52 -6.92
CA VAL A 83 -0.68 -5.80 -6.10
C VAL A 83 0.47 -6.29 -6.96
N ALA A 84 0.24 -7.25 -7.85
CA ALA A 84 1.29 -7.78 -8.72
C ALA A 84 1.89 -6.69 -9.62
N TYR A 85 1.05 -5.79 -10.15
CA TYR A 85 1.48 -4.63 -10.93
C TYR A 85 2.30 -3.65 -10.10
N TYR A 86 1.86 -3.26 -8.90
CA TYR A 86 2.64 -2.33 -8.05
C TYR A 86 4.00 -2.92 -7.67
N LEU A 87 4.03 -4.23 -7.41
CA LEU A 87 5.28 -4.94 -7.13
C LEU A 87 6.20 -4.96 -8.36
N SER A 88 5.68 -5.09 -9.58
CA SER A 88 6.51 -5.07 -10.79
C SER A 88 7.11 -3.68 -11.04
N VAL A 89 6.29 -2.63 -10.90
CA VAL A 89 6.74 -1.23 -11.00
C VAL A 89 7.85 -0.95 -9.99
N MET A 90 7.66 -1.35 -8.73
CA MET A 90 8.66 -1.07 -7.68
C MET A 90 9.88 -2.01 -7.72
N LYS A 91 9.75 -3.28 -8.13
CA LYS A 91 10.92 -4.17 -8.32
C LYS A 91 11.84 -3.72 -9.44
N THR A 92 11.31 -3.02 -10.45
CA THR A 92 12.15 -2.45 -11.51
C THR A 92 13.13 -1.42 -10.95
N SER A 93 12.77 -0.77 -9.84
CA SER A 93 13.50 0.36 -9.28
C SER A 93 14.18 0.06 -7.94
N SER A 94 13.73 -0.95 -7.20
CA SER A 94 14.28 -1.33 -5.89
C SER A 94 14.73 -2.79 -5.85
N LEU A 95 16.02 -3.00 -5.58
CA LEU A 95 16.66 -4.32 -5.62
C LEU A 95 16.43 -5.16 -4.35
N ASN A 96 15.99 -4.57 -3.23
CA ASN A 96 15.87 -5.23 -1.92
C ASN A 96 14.42 -5.26 -1.38
N LEU A 97 13.44 -5.40 -2.28
CA LEU A 97 12.03 -5.24 -1.95
C LEU A 97 11.41 -6.48 -1.29
N SER A 98 10.89 -6.31 -0.07
CA SER A 98 10.02 -7.27 0.63
C SER A 98 8.56 -6.78 0.63
N TYR A 99 7.58 -7.69 0.61
CA TYR A 99 6.15 -7.33 0.59
C TYR A 99 5.33 -8.11 1.61
N TYR A 100 4.34 -7.44 2.20
CA TYR A 100 3.43 -8.00 3.21
C TYR A 100 1.98 -7.79 2.79
N LEU A 101 1.22 -8.88 2.72
CA LEU A 101 -0.22 -8.86 2.54
C LEU A 101 -0.90 -9.01 3.90
N PRO A 102 -1.96 -8.23 4.21
CA PRO A 102 -2.73 -8.43 5.43
C PRO A 102 -3.35 -9.83 5.38
N ILE A 103 -2.89 -10.68 6.29
CA ILE A 103 -3.51 -11.99 6.53
C ILE A 103 -4.91 -11.71 7.06
N ARG A 104 -5.94 -11.83 6.20
CA ARG A 104 -7.30 -11.88 6.72
C ARG A 104 -7.41 -13.13 7.58
N LYS A 105 -7.67 -12.94 8.88
CA LYS A 105 -8.25 -14.01 9.72
C LYS A 105 -9.41 -14.62 8.93
N ARG A 106 -9.39 -15.94 8.77
CA ARG A 106 -10.45 -16.73 8.16
C ARG A 106 -11.80 -16.21 8.67
N LEU A 107 -12.61 -15.63 7.78
CA LEU A 107 -13.99 -15.29 8.10
C LEU A 107 -14.68 -16.62 8.43
N SER A 108 -15.00 -16.84 9.70
CA SER A 108 -15.97 -17.87 10.08
C SER A 108 -17.29 -17.54 9.38
N PRO A 109 -17.94 -18.50 8.69
CA PRO A 109 -19.22 -18.22 8.07
C PRO A 109 -20.24 -17.95 9.18
N ILE A 110 -20.72 -16.72 9.25
CA ILE A 110 -21.96 -16.40 9.97
C ILE A 110 -23.08 -16.75 8.99
N TYR A 111 -23.60 -17.98 9.11
CA TYR A 111 -24.96 -18.28 8.66
C TYR A 111 -25.80 -18.47 9.92
N ASN A 112 -26.90 -17.71 9.99
CA ASN A 112 -28.02 -17.94 10.92
C ASN A 112 -28.76 -19.22 10.52
#